data_AF-A0A1Y3AY10-F1
#
_entry.id   AF-A0A1Y3AY10-F1
#
_cell.length_a   1.000
_cell.length_b   1.000
_cell.length_c   1.000
_cell.angle_alpha   90.00
_cell.angle_beta   90.00
_cell.angle_gamma   90.00
#
_symmetry.space_group_name_H-M   'P 1'
#
loop_
_entity.id
_entity.type
_entity.pdbx_description
1 polymer ?
#
loop_
_entity_poly.entity_id
_entity_poly.type
_entity_poly.pdbx_seq_one_letter_code
_entity_poly.pdbx_strand_id
1 'polypeptide(L)'
;MAEANARCDRLSIPLLISTNTILTRLETCRHFQVNAAKFAWSATEKSANPRKYLLACDIFCTLLVFGQINLVQGYLYVLLGHRLVPRIRSYTATQMYAAILSLDIDGSMEKLSEIGEILQQTDWLELNEAKQERDKIRNLMKQLPSSS
;
A
#
# COMPACT_ATOMS: atom_id res chain seq x y z
N MET A 1 30.07 -6.27 -1.46
CA MET A 1 28.62 -6.33 -1.74
C MET A 1 27.77 -6.62 -0.49
N ALA A 2 28.12 -7.61 0.34
CA ALA A 2 27.35 -7.93 1.57
C ALA A 2 27.25 -6.77 2.58
N GLU A 3 28.33 -6.01 2.80
CA GLU A 3 28.31 -4.85 3.72
C GLU A 3 27.47 -3.67 3.21
N ALA A 4 27.46 -3.42 1.89
CA ALA A 4 26.62 -2.39 1.29
C ALA A 4 25.14 -2.73 1.45
N ASN A 5 24.77 -4.00 1.26
CA ASN A 5 23.41 -4.51 1.50
C ASN A 5 23.03 -4.42 2.99
N ALA A 6 23.95 -4.78 3.90
CA ALA A 6 23.72 -4.66 5.33
C ALA A 6 23.55 -3.21 5.81
N ARG A 7 24.31 -2.26 5.24
CA ARG A 7 24.13 -0.81 5.51
C ARG A 7 22.80 -0.29 4.94
N CYS A 8 22.44 -0.72 3.72
CA CYS A 8 21.16 -0.38 3.10
C CYS A 8 19.97 -0.88 3.95
N ASP A 9 20.06 -2.09 4.48
CA ASP A 9 19.06 -2.64 5.39
C ASP A 9 18.93 -1.84 6.69
N ARG A 10 20.05 -1.43 7.30
CA ARG A 10 20.06 -0.64 8.54
C ARG A 10 19.38 0.73 8.38
N LEU A 11 19.54 1.38 7.23
CA LEU A 11 18.99 2.71 6.99
C LEU A 11 17.57 2.69 6.42
N SER A 12 17.13 1.56 5.85
CA SER A 12 15.83 1.47 5.19
C SER A 12 14.63 1.81 6.09
N ILE A 13 14.61 1.37 7.36
CA ILE A 13 13.49 1.67 8.29
C ILE A 13 13.39 3.18 8.59
N PRO A 14 14.46 3.86 9.06
CA PRO A 14 14.43 5.31 9.23
C PRO A 14 14.02 6.07 7.97
N LEU A 15 14.50 5.63 6.80
CA LEU A 15 14.18 6.27 5.52
C LEU A 15 12.72 6.07 5.12
N LEU A 16 12.13 4.88 5.35
CA LEU A 16 10.70 4.64 5.13
C LEU A 16 9.85 5.57 6.01
N ILE A 17 10.19 5.68 7.30
CA ILE A 17 9.49 6.58 8.23
C ILE A 17 9.60 8.04 7.76
N SER A 18 10.80 8.47 7.38
CA SER A 18 11.05 9.85 6.93
C SER A 18 10.32 10.15 5.62
N THR A 19 10.30 9.19 4.70
CA THR A 19 9.60 9.31 3.42
C THR A 19 8.09 9.50 3.64
N ASN A 20 7.48 8.68 4.51
CA ASN A 20 6.07 8.83 4.83
C ASN A 20 5.78 10.15 5.57
N THR A 21 6.70 10.59 6.44
CA THR A 21 6.59 11.88 7.13
C THR A 21 6.61 13.05 6.14
N ILE A 22 7.48 13.00 5.12
CA ILE A 22 7.51 14.02 4.06
C ILE A 22 6.22 14.00 3.25
N LEU A 23 5.75 12.83 2.82
CA LEU A 23 4.50 12.71 2.08
C LEU A 23 3.31 13.29 2.87
N THR A 24 3.22 13.00 4.17
CA THR A 24 2.07 13.42 4.99
C THR A 24 2.12 14.87 5.47
N ARG A 25 3.30 15.49 5.55
CA ARG A 25 3.47 16.83 6.16
C ARG A 25 3.83 17.93 5.18
N LEU A 26 4.31 17.59 3.99
CA LEU A 26 4.78 18.55 3.00
C LEU A 26 4.04 18.35 1.69
N GLU A 27 3.86 19.43 0.93
CA GLU A 27 3.45 19.33 -0.45
C GLU A 27 4.56 18.65 -1.26
N THR A 28 4.22 17.58 -1.98
CA THR A 28 5.18 16.77 -2.72
C THR A 28 4.85 16.73 -4.20
N CYS A 29 5.86 16.88 -5.04
CA CYS A 29 5.68 16.76 -6.48
C CYS A 29 5.58 15.29 -6.92
N ARG A 30 5.00 15.05 -8.10
CA ARG A 30 4.85 13.70 -8.68
C ARG A 30 6.17 12.93 -8.76
N HIS A 31 7.28 13.62 -9.07
CA HIS A 31 8.60 12.98 -9.13
C HIS A 31 9.01 12.37 -7.79
N PHE A 32 8.80 13.10 -6.69
CA PHE A 32 9.06 12.58 -5.35
C PHE A 32 8.15 11.40 -5.02
N GLN A 33 6.85 11.51 -5.30
CA GLN A 33 5.86 10.46 -5.04
C GLN A 33 6.19 9.14 -5.77
N VAL A 34 6.59 9.22 -7.04
CA VAL A 34 7.05 8.05 -7.82
C VAL A 34 8.31 7.43 -7.19
N ASN A 35 9.28 8.26 -6.80
CA ASN A 35 10.50 7.76 -6.16
C ASN A 35 10.23 7.17 -4.78
N ALA A 36 9.28 7.73 -4.02
CA ALA A 36 8.84 7.20 -2.73
C ALA A 36 8.23 5.80 -2.88
N ALA A 37 7.36 5.59 -3.87
CA ALA A 37 6.79 4.26 -4.15
C ALA A 37 7.88 3.25 -4.55
N LYS A 38 8.79 3.63 -5.45
CA LYS A 38 9.90 2.77 -5.88
C LYS A 38 10.81 2.40 -4.72
N PHE A 39 11.17 3.40 -3.89
CA PHE A 39 11.99 3.19 -2.71
C PHE A 39 11.29 2.24 -1.72
N ALA A 40 10.03 2.50 -1.38
CA ALA A 40 9.25 1.68 -0.48
C ALA A 40 9.20 0.22 -0.93
N TRP A 41 8.95 -0.03 -2.21
CA TRP A 41 8.98 -1.37 -2.78
C TRP A 41 10.37 -2.00 -2.68
N SER A 42 11.42 -1.30 -3.13
CA SER A 42 12.80 -1.82 -3.09
C SER A 42 13.28 -2.16 -1.68
N ALA A 43 12.83 -1.41 -0.66
CA ALA A 43 13.18 -1.64 0.73
C ALA A 43 12.54 -2.92 1.29
N THR A 44 11.41 -3.33 0.73
CA THR A 44 10.68 -4.55 1.11
C THR A 44 11.06 -5.77 0.28
N GLU A 45 11.56 -5.57 -0.95
CA GLU A 45 11.94 -6.67 -1.83
C GLU A 45 13.01 -7.56 -1.15
N LYS A 46 12.72 -8.85 -1.01
CA LYS A 46 13.58 -9.86 -0.36
C LYS A 46 13.85 -9.60 1.14
N SER A 47 13.12 -8.70 1.79
CA SER A 47 13.28 -8.47 3.22
C SER A 47 12.52 -9.51 4.05
N ALA A 48 13.17 -10.09 5.06
CA ALA A 48 12.49 -10.93 6.04
C ALA A 48 11.83 -10.12 7.18
N ASN A 49 11.98 -8.79 7.19
CA ASN A 49 11.55 -7.95 8.31
C ASN A 49 10.11 -7.42 8.08
N PRO A 50 9.09 -7.90 8.83
CA PRO A 50 7.70 -7.50 8.63
C PRO A 50 7.49 -5.99 8.79
N ARG A 51 8.29 -5.32 9.64
CA ARG A 51 8.16 -3.89 9.90
C ARG A 51 8.35 -3.05 8.64
N LYS A 52 9.21 -3.46 7.72
CA LYS A 52 9.41 -2.74 6.46
C LYS A 52 8.17 -2.76 5.58
N TYR A 53 7.47 -3.88 5.54
CA TYR A 53 6.21 -4.02 4.78
C TYR A 53 5.11 -3.15 5.35
N LEU A 54 5.00 -3.06 6.68
CA LEU A 54 4.03 -2.18 7.33
C LEU A 54 4.30 -0.70 6.99
N LEU A 55 5.57 -0.28 7.08
CA LEU A 55 5.95 1.10 6.74
C LEU A 55 5.81 1.41 5.25
N ALA A 56 6.08 0.45 4.37
CA ALA A 56 5.83 0.59 2.94
C ALA A 56 4.32 0.69 2.65
N CYS A 57 3.49 -0.08 3.38
CA CYS A 57 2.04 0.03 3.31
C CYS A 57 1.56 1.45 3.62
N ASP A 58 2.10 2.08 4.66
CA ASP A 58 1.75 3.46 5.03
C ASP A 58 2.06 4.44 3.88
N ILE A 59 3.22 4.29 3.22
CA ILE A 59 3.60 5.09 2.05
C ILE A 59 2.62 4.84 0.90
N PHE A 60 2.33 3.58 0.58
CA PHE A 60 1.42 3.25 -0.52
C PHE A 60 0.00 3.76 -0.27
N CYS A 61 -0.50 3.67 0.97
CA CYS A 61 -1.82 4.19 1.32
C CYS A 61 -1.85 5.73 1.30
N THR A 62 -0.78 6.40 1.72
CA THR A 62 -0.67 7.87 1.60
C THR A 62 -0.70 8.31 0.15
N LEU A 63 0.04 7.62 -0.72
CA LEU A 63 0.02 7.88 -2.17
C LEU A 63 -1.32 7.53 -2.81
N LEU A 64 -2.02 6.51 -2.29
CA LEU A 64 -3.37 6.19 -2.72
C LEU A 64 -4.31 7.38 -2.45
N VAL A 65 -4.27 7.98 -1.25
CA VAL A 65 -5.04 9.20 -0.91
C VAL A 65 -4.73 10.36 -1.87
N PHE A 66 -3.50 10.48 -2.37
CA PHE A 66 -3.13 11.47 -3.38
C PHE A 66 -3.63 11.14 -4.80
N GLY A 67 -4.52 10.16 -4.96
CA GLY A 67 -5.05 9.72 -6.24
C GLY A 67 -4.06 8.93 -7.09
N GLN A 68 -2.88 8.55 -6.56
CA GLN A 68 -1.86 7.81 -7.31
C GLN A 68 -2.19 6.31 -7.42
N ILE A 69 -3.46 5.97 -7.73
CA ILE A 69 -3.98 4.61 -7.77
C ILE A 69 -3.11 3.69 -8.63
N ASN A 70 -2.82 4.09 -9.87
CA ASN A 70 -2.03 3.28 -10.81
C ASN A 70 -0.60 3.03 -10.36
N LEU A 71 -0.01 3.94 -9.58
CA LEU A 71 1.34 3.81 -9.07
C LEU A 71 1.42 2.75 -7.97
N VAL A 72 0.42 2.66 -7.10
CA VAL A 72 0.52 1.89 -5.85
C VAL A 72 -0.38 0.67 -5.76
N GLN A 73 -1.43 0.57 -6.59
CA GLN A 73 -2.41 -0.51 -6.49
C GLN A 73 -1.78 -1.91 -6.56
N GLY A 74 -0.79 -2.10 -7.45
CA GLY A 74 -0.10 -3.39 -7.61
C GLY A 74 0.63 -3.83 -6.35
N TYR A 75 1.28 -2.87 -5.66
CA TYR A 75 1.98 -3.15 -4.40
C TYR A 75 1.00 -3.48 -3.27
N LEU A 76 -0.08 -2.71 -3.15
CA LEU A 76 -1.12 -2.95 -2.16
C LEU A 76 -1.75 -4.34 -2.29
N TYR A 77 -2.01 -4.82 -3.52
CA TYR A 77 -2.51 -6.18 -3.73
C TYR A 77 -1.51 -7.26 -3.29
N VAL A 78 -0.21 -7.03 -3.50
CA VAL A 78 0.81 -7.97 -3.00
C VAL A 78 0.77 -8.03 -1.47
N LEU A 79 0.60 -6.89 -0.80
CA LEU A 79 0.52 -6.83 0.66
C LEU A 79 -0.78 -7.44 1.22
N LEU A 80 -1.93 -7.17 0.61
CA LEU A 80 -3.21 -7.83 0.94
C LEU A 80 -3.17 -9.35 0.75
N GLY A 81 -2.38 -9.83 -0.21
CA GLY A 81 -2.20 -11.25 -0.48
C GLY A 81 -0.93 -11.85 0.12
N HIS A 82 -0.27 -11.16 1.06
CA HIS A 82 1.06 -11.55 1.54
C HIS A 82 1.02 -12.95 2.17
N ARG A 83 1.75 -13.92 1.60
CA ARG A 83 1.59 -15.36 1.91
C ARG A 83 1.97 -15.73 3.35
N LEU A 84 3.10 -15.21 3.84
CA LEU A 84 3.76 -15.76 5.03
C LEU A 84 3.40 -15.05 6.34
N VAL A 85 2.88 -13.82 6.27
CA VAL A 85 2.72 -12.97 7.44
C VAL A 85 1.30 -12.41 7.45
N PRO A 86 0.36 -13.05 8.18
CA PRO A 86 -1.04 -12.62 8.26
C PRO A 86 -1.22 -11.16 8.71
N ARG A 87 -0.38 -10.71 9.64
CA ARG A 87 -0.37 -9.33 10.13
C ARG A 87 -0.17 -8.29 9.02
N ILE A 88 0.59 -8.61 7.96
CA ILE A 88 0.78 -7.68 6.84
C ILE A 88 -0.55 -7.50 6.10
N ARG A 89 -1.30 -8.59 5.87
CA ARG A 89 -2.59 -8.54 5.17
C ARG A 89 -3.61 -7.72 5.94
N SER A 90 -3.84 -8.06 7.21
CA SER A 90 -4.82 -7.37 8.04
C SER A 90 -4.48 -5.89 8.24
N TYR A 91 -3.22 -5.56 8.49
CA TYR A 91 -2.78 -4.17 8.58
C TYR A 91 -3.00 -3.42 7.26
N THR A 92 -2.65 -4.04 6.13
CA THR A 92 -2.86 -3.44 4.81
C THR A 92 -4.33 -3.16 4.56
N ALA A 93 -5.22 -4.11 4.91
CA ALA A 93 -6.65 -3.91 4.75
C ALA A 93 -7.17 -2.72 5.56
N THR A 94 -6.74 -2.60 6.83
CA THR A 94 -7.10 -1.47 7.69
C THR A 94 -6.60 -0.13 7.13
N GLN A 95 -5.33 -0.06 6.71
CA GLN A 95 -4.77 1.18 6.16
C GLN A 95 -5.39 1.56 4.82
N MET A 96 -5.63 0.57 3.96
CA MET A 96 -6.32 0.77 2.69
C MET A 96 -7.75 1.25 2.90
N TYR A 97 -8.49 0.69 3.86
CA TYR A 97 -9.84 1.14 4.17
C TYR A 97 -9.87 2.63 4.54
N ALA A 98 -8.99 3.06 5.44
CA ALA A 98 -8.86 4.47 5.81
C ALA A 98 -8.49 5.36 4.60
N ALA A 99 -7.60 4.88 3.72
CA ALA A 99 -7.23 5.60 2.51
C ALA A 99 -8.39 5.70 1.50
N ILE A 100 -9.15 4.63 1.31
CA ILE A 100 -10.34 4.58 0.43
C ILE A 100 -11.41 5.56 0.92
N LEU A 101 -11.66 5.65 2.23
CA LEU A 101 -12.60 6.63 2.79
C LEU A 101 -12.16 8.09 2.56
N SER A 102 -10.87 8.31 2.35
CA SER A 102 -10.29 9.63 2.11
C SER A 102 -10.19 9.96 0.62
N LEU A 103 -10.50 9.02 -0.27
CA LEU A 103 -10.51 9.25 -1.72
C LEU A 103 -11.76 10.00 -2.12
N ASP A 104 -11.55 11.14 -2.77
CA ASP A 104 -12.61 11.90 -3.41
C ASP A 104 -12.46 11.75 -4.93
N ILE A 105 -13.17 10.76 -5.49
CA ILE A 105 -13.15 10.46 -6.93
C ILE A 105 -14.58 10.48 -7.46
N ASP A 106 -14.85 11.50 -8.28
CA ASP A 106 -16.14 11.69 -8.91
C ASP A 106 -16.64 10.43 -9.64
N GLY A 107 -17.92 10.13 -9.45
CA GLY A 107 -18.60 9.00 -10.11
C GLY A 107 -18.14 7.60 -9.65
N SER A 108 -17.38 7.49 -8.56
CA SER A 108 -16.82 6.21 -8.09
C SER A 108 -17.29 5.77 -6.69
N MET A 109 -18.18 6.53 -6.05
CA MET A 109 -18.58 6.27 -4.66
C MET A 109 -19.13 4.86 -4.41
N GLU A 110 -19.95 4.32 -5.31
CA GLU A 110 -20.48 2.95 -5.16
C GLU A 110 -19.36 1.90 -5.12
N LYS A 111 -18.38 2.01 -6.02
CA LYS A 111 -17.22 1.11 -6.08
C LYS A 111 -16.31 1.27 -4.86
N LEU A 112 -16.08 2.51 -4.42
CA LEU A 112 -15.28 2.79 -3.23
C LEU A 112 -15.96 2.25 -1.96
N SER A 113 -17.29 2.34 -1.88
CA SER A 113 -18.08 1.73 -0.80
C SER A 113 -17.94 0.22 -0.80
N GLU A 114 -18.11 -0.43 -1.96
CA GLU A 114 -17.95 -1.88 -2.10
C GLU A 114 -16.54 -2.36 -1.72
N ILE A 115 -15.50 -1.65 -2.19
CA ILE A 115 -14.11 -1.92 -1.78
C ILE A 115 -13.96 -1.77 -0.25
N GLY A 116 -14.54 -0.71 0.33
CA GLY A 116 -14.51 -0.46 1.76
C GLY A 116 -15.16 -1.57 2.58
N GLU A 117 -16.31 -2.07 2.15
CA GLU A 117 -17.03 -3.18 2.77
C GLU A 117 -16.20 -4.47 2.74
N ILE A 118 -15.62 -4.83 1.58
CA ILE A 118 -14.76 -6.00 1.47
C ILE A 118 -13.57 -5.89 2.42
N LEU A 119 -12.88 -4.74 2.44
CA LEU A 119 -11.73 -4.49 3.31
C LEU A 119 -12.08 -4.64 4.79
N GLN A 120 -13.29 -4.27 5.20
CA GLN A 120 -13.74 -4.33 6.59
C GLN A 120 -14.27 -5.71 7.02
N GLN A 121 -14.97 -6.42 6.14
CA GLN A 121 -15.69 -7.65 6.48
C GLN A 121 -14.87 -8.93 6.30
N THR A 122 -13.85 -8.89 5.44
CA THR A 122 -13.02 -10.07 5.11
C THR A 122 -12.14 -10.48 6.30
N ASP A 123 -12.06 -11.78 6.58
CA ASP A 123 -11.03 -12.28 7.51
C ASP A 123 -9.67 -12.36 6.81
N TRP A 124 -8.89 -11.28 6.96
CA TRP A 124 -7.55 -11.18 6.37
C TRP A 124 -6.51 -12.12 7.00
N LEU A 125 -6.84 -12.81 8.10
CA LEU A 125 -5.98 -13.84 8.67
C LEU A 125 -6.07 -15.14 7.89
N GLU A 126 -7.20 -15.42 7.23
CA GLU A 126 -7.39 -16.59 6.39
C GLU A 126 -6.89 -16.35 4.96
N LEU A 127 -5.83 -17.07 4.56
CA LEU A 127 -5.12 -16.79 3.32
C LEU A 127 -5.97 -17.02 2.05
N ASN A 128 -6.82 -18.04 2.06
CA ASN A 128 -7.61 -18.39 0.88
C ASN A 128 -8.71 -17.35 0.64
N GLU A 129 -9.39 -16.92 1.70
CA GLU A 129 -10.38 -15.84 1.67
C GLU A 129 -9.71 -14.53 1.24
N ALA A 130 -8.61 -14.13 1.90
CA ALA A 130 -7.86 -12.93 1.56
C ALA A 130 -7.44 -12.86 0.08
N LYS A 131 -7.08 -13.99 -0.55
CA LYS A 131 -6.75 -14.03 -1.99
C LYS A 131 -7.97 -13.78 -2.87
N GLN A 132 -9.10 -14.41 -2.56
CA GLN A 132 -10.33 -14.26 -3.33
C GLN A 132 -10.83 -12.82 -3.26
N GLU A 133 -10.89 -12.25 -2.05
CA GLU A 133 -11.39 -10.90 -1.82
C GLU A 133 -10.44 -9.83 -2.37
N ARG A 134 -9.12 -10.04 -2.27
CA ARG A 134 -8.13 -9.19 -2.96
C ARG A 134 -8.37 -9.16 -4.48
N ASP A 135 -8.71 -10.29 -5.09
CA ASP A 135 -8.93 -10.34 -6.55
C ASP A 135 -10.21 -9.59 -6.95
N LYS A 136 -11.25 -9.60 -6.10
CA LYS A 136 -12.43 -8.73 -6.26
C LYS A 136 -12.06 -7.25 -6.16
N ILE A 137 -11.36 -6.85 -5.10
CA ILE A 137 -10.88 -5.47 -4.92
C ILE A 137 -10.07 -5.03 -6.14
N ARG A 138 -9.16 -5.88 -6.64
CA ARG A 138 -8.37 -5.58 -7.84
C ARG A 138 -9.22 -5.33 -9.07
N ASN A 139 -10.34 -6.04 -9.23
CA ASN A 139 -11.25 -5.84 -10.36
C ASN A 139 -12.06 -4.54 -10.23
N LEU A 140 -12.48 -4.18 -9.02
CA LEU A 140 -13.19 -2.92 -8.75
C LEU A 140 -12.28 -1.70 -8.96
N MET A 141 -11.07 -1.75 -8.39
CA MET A 141 -10.08 -0.68 -8.49
C MET A 141 -9.64 -0.38 -9.93
N LYS A 142 -9.60 -1.38 -10.82
CA LYS A 142 -9.31 -1.17 -12.27
C LYS A 142 -10.36 -0.32 -12.98
N GLN A 143 -11.57 -0.23 -12.42
CA GLN A 143 -12.67 0.53 -12.98
C GLN A 143 -12.78 1.93 -12.39
N LEU A 144 -11.85 2.31 -11.49
CA LEU A 144 -11.75 3.66 -10.99
C LEU A 144 -11.07 4.55 -12.04
N PRO A 145 -11.51 5.81 -12.20
CA PRO A 145 -10.79 6.80 -12.97
C PRO A 145 -9.36 6.91 -12.44
N SER A 146 -8.39 6.78 -13.32
CA SER A 146 -7.00 7.04 -12.97
C SER A 146 -6.61 8.45 -13.36
N SER A 147 -6.12 9.23 -12.40
CA SER A 147 -5.50 10.52 -12.64
C SER A 147 -4.27 10.34 -13.53
N SER A 148 -4.27 10.99 -14.69
CA SER A 148 -3.19 10.98 -15.69
C SER A 148 -1.87 11.54 -15.16
#